data_AF-A0A6B3HMD3-F1
#
_entry.id   AF-A0A6B3HMD3-F1
#
_cell.length_a   1.000
_cell.length_b   1.000
_cell.length_c   1.000
_cell.angle_alpha   90.00
_cell.angle_beta   90.00
_cell.angle_gamma   90.00
#
_symmetry.space_group_name_H-M   'P 1'
#
loop_
_entity.id
_entity.type
_entity.pdbx_description
1 polymer ?
#
loop_
_entity_poly.entity_id
_entity_poly.type
_entity_poly.pdbx_seq_one_letter_code
_entity_poly.pdbx_strand_id
1 'polypeptide(L)'
;GCQAIEDAVVLAHALASDADVPAALAAYTESRHRRTTLISRRSRRIGDLARLSHPLAVSARNLAVRATPPAVTSRALDTVLGWQPP
;
A
#
# COMPACT_ATOMS: atom_id res chain seq x y z
N GLY A 1 -1.21 -4.11 -10.67
CA GLY A 1 -1.27 -2.94 -11.57
C GLY A 1 -0.36 -1.85 -11.07
N CYS A 2 -0.87 -0.93 -10.25
CA CYS A 2 -0.15 0.28 -9.84
C CYS A 2 1.21 0.03 -9.15
N GLN A 3 1.28 -0.91 -8.20
CA GLN A 3 2.53 -1.20 -7.49
C GLN A 3 3.65 -1.69 -8.42
N ALA A 4 3.33 -2.52 -9.41
CA ALA A 4 4.33 -3.00 -10.38
C ALA A 4 4.85 -1.87 -11.28
N ILE A 5 4.01 -0.90 -11.62
CA ILE A 5 4.41 0.29 -12.39
C ILE A 5 5.30 1.21 -11.52
N GLU A 6 4.92 1.46 -10.27
CA GLU A 6 5.75 2.21 -9.33
C GLU A 6 7.12 1.55 -9.13
N ASP A 7 7.14 0.23 -8.97
CA ASP A 7 8.37 -0.55 -8.78
C ASP A 7 9.28 -0.46 -10.01
N ALA A 8 8.72 -0.52 -11.22
CA ALA A 8 9.48 -0.34 -12.45
C ALA A 8 10.12 1.05 -12.57
N VAL A 9 9.40 2.12 -12.19
CA VAL A 9 9.93 3.50 -12.21
C VAL A 9 11.07 3.66 -11.21
N VAL A 10 10.91 3.17 -9.98
CA VAL A 10 11.96 3.29 -8.94
C VAL A 10 13.19 2.45 -9.29
N LEU A 11 12.99 1.25 -9.85
CA LEU A 11 14.10 0.41 -10.29
C LEU A 11 14.88 1.05 -11.45
N ALA A 12 14.17 1.62 -12.44
CA ALA A 12 14.80 2.34 -13.54
C ALA A 12 15.61 3.54 -13.04
N HIS A 13 15.09 4.30 -12.07
CA HIS A 13 15.80 5.40 -11.44
C HIS A 13 17.08 4.93 -10.70
N ALA A 14 16.99 3.85 -9.92
CA ALA A 14 18.14 3.30 -9.20
C ALA A 14 19.24 2.76 -10.13
N LEU A 15 18.88 2.21 -11.29
CA LEU A 15 19.82 1.74 -12.31
C LEU A 15 20.46 2.89 -13.10
N ALA A 16 19.79 4.04 -13.23
CA ALA A 16 20.31 5.21 -13.94
C ALA A 16 21.45 5.93 -13.19
N SER A 17 21.61 5.67 -11.89
CA SER A 17 22.66 6.26 -11.04
C SER A 17 24.04 5.58 -11.14
N ASP A 18 24.36 4.92 -12.26
CA ASP A 18 25.63 4.18 -12.50
C ASP A 18 26.00 3.13 -11.43
N ALA A 19 25.00 2.64 -10.70
CA ALA A 19 25.19 1.58 -9.71
C ALA A 19 25.31 0.21 -10.38
N ASP A 20 26.14 -0.67 -9.82
CA ASP A 20 26.10 -2.07 -10.20
C ASP A 20 24.70 -2.67 -9.93
N VAL A 21 24.31 -3.68 -10.71
CA VAL A 21 22.95 -4.26 -10.63
C VAL A 21 22.61 -4.75 -9.21
N PRO A 22 23.51 -5.45 -8.49
CA PRO A 22 23.25 -5.83 -7.09
C PRO A 22 23.00 -4.64 -6.14
N ALA A 23 23.78 -3.57 -6.24
CA ALA A 23 23.65 -2.37 -5.41
C ALA A 23 22.37 -1.60 -5.75
N ALA A 24 22.02 -1.50 -7.04
CA ALA A 24 20.75 -0.89 -7.47
C ALA A 24 19.54 -1.66 -6.94
N LEU A 25 19.58 -3.00 -6.94
CA LEU A 25 18.52 -3.84 -6.37
C LEU A 25 18.43 -3.70 -4.84
N ALA A 26 19.56 -3.56 -4.14
CA ALA A 26 19.57 -3.32 -2.69
C ALA A 26 18.98 -1.95 -2.33
N ALA A 27 19.38 -0.89 -3.04
CA ALA A 27 18.82 0.46 -2.88
C ALA A 27 17.31 0.52 -3.22
N TYR A 28 16.91 -0.14 -4.32
CA TYR A 28 15.50 -0.34 -4.67
C TYR A 28 14.74 -1.02 -3.53
N THR A 29 15.28 -2.13 -3.00
CA THR A 29 14.65 -2.90 -1.92
C THR A 29 14.48 -2.05 -0.68
N GLU A 30 15.51 -1.33 -0.23
CA GLU A 30 15.44 -0.45 0.93
C GLU A 30 14.38 0.66 0.75
N SER A 31 14.33 1.28 -0.44
CA SER A 31 13.38 2.35 -0.72
C SER A 31 11.92 1.88 -0.76
N ARG A 32 11.65 0.68 -1.28
CA ARG A 32 10.28 0.18 -1.51
C ARG A 32 9.76 -0.73 -0.41
N HIS A 33 10.63 -1.44 0.30
CA HIS A 33 10.23 -2.49 1.25
C HIS A 33 9.28 -1.98 2.33
N ARG A 34 9.54 -0.80 2.91
CA ARG A 34 8.70 -0.21 3.96
C ARG A 34 7.29 0.13 3.44
N ARG A 35 7.19 0.78 2.28
CA ARG A 35 5.90 1.21 1.70
C ARG A 35 5.08 0.02 1.22
N THR A 36 5.69 -0.89 0.46
CA THR A 36 5.03 -2.07 -0.10
C THR A 36 4.53 -2.99 1.02
N THR A 37 5.31 -3.18 2.09
CA THR A 37 4.91 -3.99 3.25
C THR A 37 3.70 -3.41 3.97
N LEU A 38 3.66 -2.08 4.16
CA LEU A 38 2.53 -1.42 4.81
C LEU A 38 1.24 -1.57 3.98
N ILE A 39 1.30 -1.31 2.68
CA ILE A 39 0.17 -1.45 1.77
C ILE A 39 -0.32 -2.90 1.76
N SER A 40 0.59 -3.86 1.62
CA SER A 40 0.27 -5.29 1.60
C SER A 40 -0.39 -5.78 2.90
N ARG A 41 0.12 -5.36 4.07
CA ARG A 41 -0.48 -5.67 5.38
C ARG A 41 -1.86 -5.05 5.54
N ARG A 42 -2.05 -3.81 5.07
CA ARG A 42 -3.34 -3.12 5.13
C ARG A 42 -4.38 -3.80 4.25
N SER A 43 -4.03 -4.15 3.01
CA SER A 43 -4.91 -4.88 2.09
C SER A 43 -5.33 -6.23 2.66
N ARG A 44 -4.39 -6.98 3.27
CA ARG A 44 -4.72 -8.24 3.96
C ARG A 44 -5.77 -8.05 5.05
N ARG A 45 -5.57 -7.09 5.97
CA ARG A 45 -6.52 -6.80 7.04
C ARG A 45 -7.91 -6.41 6.53
N ILE A 46 -7.97 -5.57 5.50
CA ILE A 46 -9.26 -5.18 4.88
C ILE A 46 -9.92 -6.42 4.27
N GLY A 47 -9.16 -7.26 3.57
CA GLY A 47 -9.65 -8.53 3.03
C GLY A 47 -10.18 -9.45 4.12
N ASP A 48 -9.51 -9.57 5.26
CA ASP A 48 -9.94 -10.41 6.39
C ASP A 48 -11.26 -9.90 6.98
N LEU A 49 -11.39 -8.58 7.17
CA LEU A 49 -12.64 -7.93 7.61
C LEU A 49 -13.79 -8.11 6.61
N ALA A 50 -13.47 -8.06 5.30
CA ALA A 50 -14.45 -8.26 4.25
C ALA A 50 -14.99 -9.70 4.22
N ARG A 51 -14.18 -10.69 4.63
CA ARG A 51 -14.56 -12.11 4.70
C ARG A 51 -15.27 -12.53 5.99
N LEU A 52 -15.47 -11.62 6.96
CA LEU A 52 -16.27 -11.90 8.15
C LEU A 52 -17.68 -12.35 7.75
N SER A 53 -18.12 -13.50 8.27
CA SER A 53 -19.44 -14.10 7.98
C SER A 53 -20.38 -14.13 9.18
N HIS A 54 -19.85 -14.04 10.41
CA HIS A 54 -20.68 -14.08 11.61
C HIS A 54 -21.60 -12.85 11.69
N PRO A 55 -22.93 -13.01 11.89
CA PRO A 55 -23.90 -11.90 11.78
C PRO A 55 -23.59 -10.69 12.67
N LEU A 56 -23.13 -10.93 13.91
CA LEU A 56 -22.74 -9.86 14.83
C LEU A 56 -21.50 -9.11 14.35
N ALA A 57 -20.50 -9.82 13.83
CA ALA A 57 -19.26 -9.23 13.32
C ALA A 57 -19.52 -8.40 12.05
N VAL A 58 -20.40 -8.89 11.17
CA VAL A 58 -20.87 -8.16 9.98
C VAL A 58 -21.62 -6.89 10.38
N SER A 59 -22.52 -6.98 11.37
CA SER A 59 -23.31 -5.84 11.84
C SER A 59 -22.42 -4.75 12.46
N ALA A 60 -21.46 -5.15 13.29
CA ALA A 60 -20.45 -4.25 13.86
C ALA A 60 -19.59 -3.59 12.77
N ARG A 61 -19.09 -4.36 11.79
CA ARG A 61 -18.33 -3.84 10.65
C ARG A 61 -19.14 -2.83 9.84
N ASN A 62 -20.39 -3.14 9.53
CA ASN A 62 -21.27 -2.24 8.78
C ASN A 62 -21.57 -0.94 9.53
N LEU A 63 -21.76 -1.01 10.85
CA LEU A 63 -21.93 0.18 11.68
C LEU A 63 -20.66 1.03 11.70
N ALA A 64 -19.50 0.41 11.90
CA ALA A 64 -18.21 1.10 11.88
C ALA A 64 -17.95 1.81 10.54
N VAL A 65 -18.24 1.15 9.41
CA VAL A 65 -18.14 1.76 8.07
C VAL A 65 -19.08 2.97 7.95
N ARG A 66 -20.35 2.84 8.37
CA ARG A 66 -21.31 3.95 8.33
C ARG A 66 -20.94 5.11 9.24
N ALA A 67 -20.35 4.83 10.39
CA ALA A 67 -19.92 5.83 11.34
C ALA A 67 -18.56 6.47 10.97
N THR A 68 -17.85 5.93 9.99
CA THR A 68 -16.54 6.45 9.57
C THR A 68 -16.72 7.78 8.83
N PRO A 69 -16.15 8.90 9.32
CA PRO A 69 -16.26 10.18 8.63
C PRO A 69 -15.56 10.17 7.26
N PRO A 70 -16.08 10.88 6.25
CA PRO A 70 -15.46 10.95 4.92
C PRO A 70 -13.99 11.39 4.95
N ALA A 71 -13.63 12.30 5.85
CA ALA A 71 -12.26 12.79 6.03
C ALA A 71 -11.26 11.70 6.48
N VAL A 72 -11.74 10.68 7.21
CA VAL A 72 -10.91 9.54 7.61
C VAL A 72 -10.66 8.64 6.40
N THR A 73 -11.69 8.42 5.59
CA THR A 73 -11.59 7.67 4.33
C THR A 73 -10.67 8.37 3.32
N SER A 74 -10.78 9.69 3.16
CA SER A 74 -9.91 10.45 2.26
C SER A 74 -8.45 10.39 2.69
N ARG A 75 -8.15 10.68 3.97
CA ARG A 75 -6.79 10.58 4.52
C ARG A 75 -6.23 9.16 4.37
N ALA A 76 -7.08 8.15 4.56
CA ALA A 76 -6.71 6.76 4.33
C ALA A 76 -6.31 6.48 2.88
N LEU A 77 -7.02 7.06 1.90
CA LEU A 77 -6.71 6.94 0.48
C LEU A 77 -5.47 7.74 0.08
N ASP A 78 -5.27 8.94 0.63
CA ASP A 78 -4.11 9.80 0.35
C ASP A 78 -2.80 9.09 0.68
N THR A 79 -2.75 8.29 1.77
CA THR A 79 -1.55 7.50 2.08
C THR A 79 -1.17 6.49 0.99
N VAL A 80 -2.14 6.04 0.19
CA VAL A 80 -1.96 5.08 -0.90
C VAL A 80 -1.75 5.81 -2.23
N LEU A 81 -2.62 6.77 -2.55
CA LEU A 81 -2.67 7.50 -3.82
C LEU A 81 -1.65 8.63 -3.92
N GLY A 82 -1.20 9.19 -2.80
CA GLY A 82 -0.20 10.27 -2.75
C GLY A 82 1.23 9.80 -3.01
N TRP A 83 1.42 8.74 -3.79
CA TRP A 83 2.75 8.35 -4.24
C TRP A 83 3.26 9.37 -5.26
N GLN A 84 4.54 9.76 -5.14
CA GLN A 84 5.24 10.59 -6.11
C GLN A 84 6.50 9.87 -6.58
N PRO A 85 6.80 9.89 -7.89
CA PRO A 85 8.02 9.31 -8.43
C PRO A 85 9.26 10.09 -7.96
N PRO A 86 10.43 9.43 -7.83
CA PRO A 86 11.71 10.08 -7.64
C PRO A 86 12.20 10.84 -8.87
#